data_AF-A0A1I7ZMR6-F1
#
_entry.id   AF-A0A1I7ZMR6-F1
#
_cell.length_a   1.000
_cell.length_b   1.000
_cell.length_c   1.000
_cell.angle_alpha   90.00
_cell.angle_beta   90.00
_cell.angle_gamma   90.00
#
_symmetry.space_group_name_H-M   'P 1'
#
loop_
_entity.id
_entity.type
_entity.pdbx_description
1 polymer ?
#
loop_
_entity_poly.entity_id
_entity_poly.type
_entity_poly.pdbx_seq_one_letter_code
_entity_poly.pdbx_strand_id
1 'polypeptide(L)'
;MTLRERAGSAEEEPPKDEGPPPVSDGYMDVGDKRLKVREMADILASRFAFISGLRTHEGYSIGYSIVTFPDSHCQISFDDYHLLVTYLLRVPPLEETHKGYVLIIDRRMDKWSSVRTLFQFITSFFPDPLRVIFLLKPEGVLQRALEVGYRSFVDNFKYKVVVCQNSLELRNFVAADRLTMDVGGLLKYNHLEWVQHRMDIERMKSSAAVIAESLSEFGRCLKETELPNDVETTERILEVQTAEHDAIKEDFRISIRKGLSLLRQVRQLEAKPEHEQLSPTRFHNVAAIERMLLQLEDTERSFDHFWARHLHKLTQCLQLRRFEDSFRKLQTDFTRHLLYLEEHREVGDGVQKVEALAELHQEYAAAAMEDVAAARALQDKGEELLSAKDTEIAGSLVPKCSELGRMADALASALDRRTQVLRLSENMHRQIAEIGVLWGHISLPRSRLINHNQLFLHNLALGCKILLVDKGGRKDVMVVLYITANTL
;
A
#
# COMPACT_ATOMS: atom_id res chain seq x y z
N MET A 1 10.08 39.19 -4.47
CA MET A 1 8.95 39.91 -5.11
C MET A 1 7.88 38.88 -5.38
N THR A 2 6.80 38.96 -4.61
CA THR A 2 5.64 38.04 -4.61
C THR A 2 4.89 38.12 -5.94
N LEU A 3 4.59 36.98 -6.55
CA LEU A 3 3.59 36.86 -7.61
C LEU A 3 2.45 35.97 -7.07
N ARG A 4 1.57 36.63 -6.33
CA ARG A 4 0.22 36.18 -6.00
C ARG A 4 -0.72 37.03 -6.84
N GLU A 5 -1.83 36.43 -7.27
CA GLU A 5 -2.96 37.01 -8.02
C GLU A 5 -2.94 36.86 -9.54
N ARG A 6 -3.45 35.72 -10.00
CA ARG A 6 -4.50 35.65 -11.03
C ARG A 6 -5.37 34.43 -10.75
N ALA A 7 -6.43 34.65 -9.97
CA ALA A 7 -7.52 33.71 -9.81
C ALA A 7 -8.47 33.87 -11.00
N GLY A 8 -8.48 32.88 -11.89
CA GLY A 8 -9.57 32.64 -12.84
C GLY A 8 -10.19 31.30 -12.47
N SER A 9 -11.46 31.33 -12.07
CA SER A 9 -12.28 30.16 -11.78
C SER A 9 -12.48 29.35 -13.07
N ALA A 10 -11.67 28.31 -13.24
CA ALA A 10 -11.96 27.18 -14.10
C ALA A 10 -12.10 25.97 -13.18
N GLU A 11 -13.24 25.28 -13.24
CA GLU A 11 -13.41 23.97 -12.62
C GLU A 11 -12.33 23.04 -13.19
N GLU A 12 -11.33 22.69 -12.37
CA GLU A 12 -10.36 21.65 -12.69
C GLU A 12 -11.10 20.32 -12.73
N GLU A 13 -11.27 19.76 -13.93
CA GLU A 13 -11.59 18.35 -14.08
C GLU A 13 -10.54 17.51 -13.31
N PRO A 14 -10.96 16.42 -12.64
CA PRO A 14 -10.02 15.53 -11.99
C PRO A 14 -9.00 15.04 -13.02
N PRO A 15 -7.70 14.92 -12.65
CA PRO A 15 -6.68 14.46 -13.58
C PRO A 15 -7.14 13.11 -14.13
N LYS A 16 -7.21 13.02 -15.47
CA LYS A 16 -7.43 11.74 -16.15
C LYS A 16 -6.38 10.78 -15.60
N ASP A 17 -6.84 9.64 -15.12
CA ASP A 17 -6.05 8.51 -14.66
C ASP A 17 -5.30 7.95 -15.89
N GLU A 18 -4.33 8.70 -16.40
CA GLU A 18 -3.28 8.17 -17.25
C GLU A 18 -2.43 7.32 -16.32
N GLY A 19 -2.80 6.04 -16.24
CA GLY A 19 -2.04 5.04 -15.51
C GLY A 19 -0.55 5.14 -15.85
N PRO A 20 0.33 4.66 -14.95
CA PRO A 20 1.77 4.79 -15.13
C PRO A 20 2.18 4.34 -16.54
N PRO A 21 3.12 5.05 -17.20
CA PRO A 21 3.56 4.69 -18.55
C PRO A 21 3.94 3.20 -18.56
N PRO A 22 3.61 2.46 -19.64
CA PRO A 22 3.79 1.02 -19.67
C PRO A 22 5.24 0.69 -19.32
N VAL A 23 5.43 -0.02 -18.20
CA VAL A 23 6.74 -0.50 -17.78
C VAL A 23 7.23 -1.45 -18.87
N SER A 24 8.39 -1.16 -19.45
CA SER A 24 9.05 -2.05 -20.41
C SER A 24 9.30 -3.40 -19.72
N ASP A 25 8.52 -4.39 -20.10
CA ASP A 25 8.50 -5.80 -19.66
C ASP A 25 9.83 -6.58 -19.83
N GLY A 26 10.89 -5.94 -20.31
CA GLY A 26 12.17 -6.57 -20.60
C GLY A 26 12.22 -7.35 -21.92
N TYR A 27 11.21 -7.21 -22.78
CA TYR A 27 11.21 -7.77 -24.13
C TYR A 27 11.48 -6.70 -25.18
N MET A 28 11.90 -7.14 -26.37
CA MET A 28 12.04 -6.31 -27.55
C MET A 28 11.36 -6.97 -28.74
N ASP A 29 10.51 -6.22 -29.43
CA ASP A 29 9.85 -6.69 -30.65
C ASP A 29 10.77 -6.54 -31.87
N VAL A 30 11.16 -7.65 -32.47
CA VAL A 30 12.00 -7.75 -33.67
C VAL A 30 11.18 -8.38 -34.80
N GLY A 31 10.59 -7.55 -35.65
CA GLY A 31 9.57 -8.01 -36.61
C GLY A 31 8.38 -8.60 -35.86
N ASP A 32 8.02 -9.85 -36.15
CA ASP A 32 6.94 -10.58 -35.48
C ASP A 32 7.41 -11.36 -34.22
N LYS A 33 8.69 -11.22 -33.81
CA LYS A 33 9.28 -11.95 -32.68
C LYS A 33 9.49 -11.04 -31.48
N ARG A 34 9.06 -11.47 -30.30
CA ARG A 34 9.32 -10.77 -29.03
C ARG A 34 10.44 -11.48 -28.28
N LEU A 35 11.60 -10.83 -28.16
CA LEU A 35 12.85 -11.47 -27.74
C LEU A 35 13.44 -10.84 -26.49
N LYS A 36 14.17 -11.67 -25.72
CA LYS A 36 15.02 -11.25 -24.59
C LYS A 36 16.48 -11.11 -25.03
N VAL A 37 17.25 -10.18 -24.44
CA VAL A 37 18.70 -10.05 -24.64
C VAL A 37 19.40 -11.37 -24.32
N ARG A 38 18.89 -12.15 -23.35
CA ARG A 38 19.42 -13.50 -23.09
C ARG A 38 19.38 -14.41 -24.33
N GLU A 39 18.34 -14.32 -25.15
CA GLU A 39 18.18 -15.10 -26.38
C GLU A 39 19.10 -14.58 -27.50
N MET A 40 19.55 -13.32 -27.37
CA MET A 40 20.51 -12.67 -28.26
C MET A 40 21.95 -12.77 -27.76
N ALA A 41 22.21 -13.36 -26.58
CA ALA A 41 23.50 -13.27 -25.91
C ALA A 41 24.65 -13.84 -26.76
N ASP A 42 24.41 -14.98 -27.43
CA ASP A 42 25.41 -15.61 -28.31
C ASP A 42 25.69 -14.78 -29.55
N ILE A 43 24.64 -14.22 -30.17
CA ILE A 43 24.75 -13.33 -31.33
C ILE A 43 25.49 -12.04 -30.95
N LEU A 44 25.18 -11.47 -29.79
CA LEU A 44 25.89 -10.30 -29.27
C LEU A 44 27.35 -10.65 -29.00
N ALA A 45 27.64 -11.72 -28.26
CA ALA A 45 28.99 -12.16 -27.91
C ALA A 45 29.88 -12.46 -29.14
N SER A 46 29.29 -12.81 -30.28
CA SER A 46 30.00 -12.96 -31.55
C SER A 46 30.75 -11.70 -32.00
N ARG A 47 30.36 -10.52 -31.48
CA ARG A 47 30.91 -9.22 -31.84
C ARG A 47 30.84 -8.96 -33.35
N PHE A 48 29.86 -9.53 -34.06
CA PHE A 48 29.69 -9.31 -35.50
C PHE A 48 29.45 -7.83 -35.85
N ALA A 49 28.72 -7.11 -34.99
CA ALA A 49 28.54 -5.67 -35.05
C ALA A 49 28.34 -5.09 -33.65
N PHE A 50 28.67 -3.81 -33.47
CA PHE A 50 28.38 -3.08 -32.23
C PHE A 50 28.22 -1.57 -32.49
N ILE A 51 27.60 -0.86 -31.54
CA ILE A 51 27.47 0.61 -31.58
C ILE A 51 28.58 1.24 -30.74
N SER A 52 29.46 1.98 -31.41
CA SER A 52 30.61 2.64 -30.78
C SER A 52 30.30 4.06 -30.28
N GLY A 53 29.22 4.70 -30.76
CA GLY A 53 28.69 5.89 -30.11
C GLY A 53 27.70 6.74 -30.91
N LEU A 54 27.17 7.73 -30.18
CA LEU A 54 26.39 8.88 -30.61
C LEU A 54 26.98 10.11 -29.87
N ARG A 55 26.96 11.27 -30.51
CA ARG A 55 27.49 12.59 -30.09
C ARG A 55 28.91 12.93 -30.54
N THR A 56 29.05 14.21 -30.85
CA THR A 56 30.25 15.06 -30.96
C THR A 56 29.95 16.29 -30.08
N HIS A 57 30.93 16.91 -29.41
CA HIS A 57 30.68 18.09 -28.56
C HIS A 57 30.58 19.39 -29.39
N GLU A 58 29.71 20.27 -28.90
CA GLU A 58 29.44 21.69 -29.17
C GLU A 58 29.97 22.35 -30.46
N GLY A 59 29.02 22.88 -31.25
CA GLY A 59 29.27 23.93 -32.24
C GLY A 59 28.72 23.65 -33.63
N TYR A 60 28.72 22.39 -34.10
CA TYR A 60 28.10 22.00 -35.37
C TYR A 60 27.50 20.59 -35.24
N SER A 61 26.20 20.50 -35.46
CA SER A 61 25.41 19.29 -35.25
C SER A 61 25.83 18.11 -36.14
N ILE A 62 26.35 17.03 -35.54
CA ILE A 62 26.47 15.71 -36.17
C ILE A 62 25.87 14.65 -35.22
N GLY A 63 24.66 14.19 -35.56
CA GLY A 63 23.82 13.24 -34.81
C GLY A 63 23.65 11.91 -35.54
N TYR A 64 24.76 11.28 -35.94
CA TYR A 64 24.74 9.97 -36.60
C TYR A 64 25.17 8.86 -35.63
N SER A 65 24.46 7.73 -35.65
CA SER A 65 24.87 6.52 -34.93
C SER A 65 25.96 5.80 -35.70
N ILE A 66 27.09 5.51 -35.04
CA ILE A 66 28.17 4.74 -35.64
C ILE A 66 27.97 3.26 -35.31
N VAL A 67 27.75 2.45 -36.35
CA VAL A 67 27.70 0.99 -36.27
C VAL A 67 29.00 0.44 -36.86
N THR A 68 29.76 -0.28 -36.04
CA THR A 68 31.04 -0.87 -36.43
C THR A 68 30.87 -2.36 -36.66
N PHE A 69 31.25 -2.84 -37.84
CA PHE A 69 31.43 -4.24 -38.19
C PHE A 69 32.93 -4.55 -38.12
N PRO A 70 33.46 -4.98 -36.97
CA PRO A 70 34.88 -5.23 -36.79
C PRO A 70 35.33 -6.44 -37.62
N ASP A 71 36.64 -6.60 -37.71
CA ASP A 71 37.24 -7.82 -38.22
C ASP A 71 37.21 -8.91 -37.13
N SER A 72 36.05 -9.53 -36.94
CA SER A 72 35.84 -10.58 -35.94
C SER A 72 36.06 -11.99 -36.48
N HIS A 73 36.31 -12.15 -37.79
CA HIS A 73 36.28 -13.42 -38.52
C HIS A 73 35.01 -14.26 -38.30
N CYS A 74 33.96 -13.67 -37.72
CA CYS A 74 32.71 -14.34 -37.44
C CYS A 74 31.79 -14.26 -38.67
N GLN A 75 31.11 -15.37 -38.95
CA GLN A 75 30.02 -15.42 -39.93
C GLN A 75 28.74 -15.75 -39.20
N ILE A 76 27.70 -14.97 -39.48
CA ILE A 76 26.36 -15.18 -38.93
C ILE A 76 25.36 -15.35 -40.09
N SER A 77 24.21 -15.95 -39.81
CA SER A 77 23.12 -16.06 -40.78
C SER A 77 22.50 -14.68 -41.06
N PHE A 78 21.72 -14.56 -42.14
CA PHE A 78 20.97 -13.33 -42.40
C PHE A 78 19.92 -13.05 -41.30
N ASP A 79 19.32 -14.10 -40.74
CA ASP A 79 18.36 -13.98 -39.64
C ASP A 79 19.04 -13.43 -38.38
N ASP A 80 20.20 -13.97 -38.00
CA ASP A 80 20.97 -13.47 -36.85
C ASP A 80 21.43 -12.03 -37.07
N TYR A 81 21.82 -11.67 -38.30
CA TYR A 81 22.14 -10.30 -38.67
C TYR A 81 20.94 -9.37 -38.50
N HIS A 82 19.78 -9.78 -38.99
CA HIS A 82 18.53 -9.02 -38.84
C HIS A 82 18.21 -8.80 -37.36
N LEU A 83 18.30 -9.86 -36.55
CA LEU A 83 18.08 -9.79 -35.10
C LEU A 83 19.07 -8.84 -34.43
N LEU A 84 20.37 -8.98 -34.72
CA LEU A 84 21.43 -8.17 -34.14
C LEU A 84 21.27 -6.68 -34.47
N VAL A 85 21.05 -6.35 -35.74
CA VAL A 85 20.88 -4.95 -36.18
C VAL A 85 19.63 -4.36 -35.54
N THR A 86 18.50 -5.08 -35.55
CA THR A 86 17.27 -4.59 -34.90
C THR A 86 17.49 -4.30 -33.42
N TYR A 87 18.22 -5.18 -32.72
CA TYR A 87 18.54 -5.00 -31.32
C TYR A 87 19.40 -3.76 -31.09
N LEU A 88 20.54 -3.67 -31.78
CA LEU A 88 21.50 -2.59 -31.62
C LEU A 88 20.84 -1.23 -31.84
N LEU A 89 20.01 -1.10 -32.88
CA LEU A 89 19.38 0.16 -33.24
C LEU A 89 18.29 0.64 -32.26
N ARG A 90 17.82 -0.22 -31.35
CA ARG A 90 16.93 0.14 -30.26
C ARG A 90 17.64 0.47 -28.94
N VAL A 91 18.96 0.27 -28.87
CA VAL A 91 19.73 0.59 -27.66
C VAL A 91 19.83 2.10 -27.40
N PRO A 92 20.07 2.96 -28.42
CA PRO A 92 20.03 4.40 -28.23
C PRO A 92 18.63 4.94 -27.88
N PRO A 93 18.51 6.06 -27.13
CA PRO A 93 17.23 6.71 -26.87
C PRO A 93 16.60 7.24 -28.17
N LEU A 94 15.29 7.03 -28.35
CA LEU A 94 14.51 7.50 -29.50
C LEU A 94 14.47 9.02 -29.68
N GLU A 95 14.69 9.78 -28.60
CA GLU A 95 14.61 11.25 -28.56
C GLU A 95 15.82 11.94 -29.24
N GLU A 96 16.88 11.20 -29.55
CA GLU A 96 17.95 11.71 -30.41
C GLU A 96 17.52 11.55 -31.86
N THR A 97 16.98 12.62 -32.46
CA THR A 97 16.52 12.68 -33.86
C THR A 97 17.59 12.07 -34.78
N HIS A 98 17.42 10.80 -35.16
CA HIS A 98 18.44 10.05 -35.87
C HIS A 98 18.68 10.69 -37.24
N LYS A 99 19.77 11.44 -37.38
CA LYS A 99 20.15 12.02 -38.69
C LYS A 99 20.57 10.93 -39.67
N GLY A 100 20.74 9.68 -39.22
CA GLY A 100 21.12 8.53 -40.02
C GLY A 100 22.27 7.74 -39.40
N TYR A 101 22.79 6.80 -40.17
CA TYR A 101 23.81 5.86 -39.73
C TYR A 101 25.12 6.04 -40.49
N VAL A 102 26.24 5.85 -39.80
CA VAL A 102 27.57 5.72 -40.38
C VAL A 102 28.05 4.31 -40.10
N LEU A 103 28.48 3.59 -41.14
CA LEU A 103 29.04 2.25 -40.98
C LEU A 103 30.55 2.31 -41.06
N ILE A 104 31.20 1.58 -40.16
CA ILE A 104 32.64 1.30 -40.24
C ILE A 104 32.77 -0.20 -40.41
N ILE A 105 33.34 -0.63 -41.54
CA ILE A 105 33.55 -2.03 -41.87
C ILE A 105 35.05 -2.27 -41.89
N ASP A 106 35.54 -3.06 -40.93
CA ASP A 106 36.94 -3.47 -40.86
C ASP A 106 37.10 -4.89 -41.38
N ARG A 107 37.86 -5.05 -42.47
CA ARG A 107 38.12 -6.34 -43.12
C ARG A 107 39.59 -6.50 -43.51
N ARG A 108 40.50 -5.75 -42.88
CA ARG A 108 41.94 -5.75 -43.23
C ARG A 108 42.57 -7.14 -43.20
N MET A 109 42.17 -7.98 -42.25
CA MET A 109 42.65 -9.35 -42.06
C MET A 109 41.68 -10.42 -42.62
N ASP A 110 40.58 -10.01 -43.27
CA ASP A 110 39.56 -10.90 -43.83
C ASP A 110 39.63 -10.95 -45.37
N LYS A 111 38.58 -11.45 -46.03
CA LYS A 111 38.46 -11.68 -47.47
C LYS A 111 37.45 -10.74 -48.12
N TRP A 112 37.66 -10.42 -49.39
CA TRP A 112 36.69 -9.65 -50.20
C TRP A 112 35.30 -10.32 -50.29
N SER A 113 35.22 -11.65 -50.21
CA SER A 113 33.93 -12.35 -50.16
C SER A 113 33.11 -11.99 -48.90
N SER A 114 33.77 -11.77 -47.76
CA SER A 114 33.12 -11.33 -46.51
C SER A 114 32.54 -9.92 -46.65
N VAL A 115 33.27 -9.02 -47.30
CA VAL A 115 32.77 -7.66 -47.66
C VAL A 115 31.50 -7.78 -48.51
N ARG A 116 31.54 -8.60 -49.57
CA ARG A 116 30.39 -8.79 -50.47
C ARG A 116 29.17 -9.34 -49.73
N THR A 117 29.32 -10.35 -48.87
CA THR A 117 28.22 -10.90 -48.07
C THR A 117 27.63 -9.86 -47.13
N LEU A 118 28.45 -9.10 -46.41
CA LEU A 118 27.96 -8.05 -45.51
C LEU A 118 27.21 -6.95 -46.29
N PHE A 119 27.68 -6.55 -47.47
CA PHE A 119 27.00 -5.58 -48.31
C PHE A 119 25.64 -6.08 -48.81
N GLN A 120 25.50 -7.38 -49.08
CA GLN A 120 24.21 -8.00 -49.38
C GLN A 120 23.27 -7.89 -48.17
N PHE A 121 23.74 -8.23 -46.97
CA PHE A 121 22.95 -8.09 -45.75
C PHE A 121 22.52 -6.64 -45.49
N ILE A 122 23.43 -5.68 -45.69
CA ILE A 122 23.15 -4.24 -45.56
C ILE A 122 22.07 -3.80 -46.55
N THR A 123 22.16 -4.25 -47.81
CA THR A 123 21.17 -3.91 -48.85
C THR A 123 19.79 -4.48 -48.54
N SER A 124 19.75 -5.68 -47.99
CA SER A 124 18.49 -6.38 -47.70
C SER A 124 17.76 -5.84 -46.48
N PHE A 125 18.44 -5.30 -45.46
CA PHE A 125 17.77 -4.98 -44.18
C PHE A 125 18.29 -3.74 -43.42
N PHE A 126 19.42 -3.13 -43.76
CA PHE A 126 19.89 -2.00 -42.93
C PHE A 126 19.00 -0.76 -43.12
N PRO A 127 18.52 -0.11 -42.05
CA PRO A 127 17.55 0.98 -42.16
C PRO A 127 18.15 2.29 -42.69
N ASP A 128 17.32 3.04 -43.41
CA ASP A 128 17.63 4.37 -43.90
C ASP A 128 17.36 5.47 -42.84
N PRO A 129 18.07 6.62 -42.88
CA PRO A 129 19.07 6.99 -43.88
C PRO A 129 20.48 6.49 -43.53
N LEU A 130 21.07 5.64 -44.40
CA LEU A 130 22.49 5.29 -44.34
C LEU A 130 23.32 6.37 -45.05
N ARG A 131 24.19 7.06 -44.30
CA ARG A 131 24.90 8.25 -44.82
C ARG A 131 26.16 7.90 -45.59
N VAL A 132 27.00 7.07 -45.00
CA VAL A 132 28.28 6.67 -45.59
C VAL A 132 28.76 5.38 -44.93
N ILE A 133 29.44 4.56 -45.73
CA ILE A 133 30.15 3.37 -45.30
C ILE A 133 31.64 3.62 -45.46
N PHE A 134 32.40 3.52 -44.38
CA PHE A 134 33.86 3.50 -44.42
C PHE A 134 34.36 2.06 -44.41
N LEU A 135 35.09 1.66 -45.45
CA LEU A 135 35.62 0.32 -45.60
C LEU A 135 37.15 0.33 -45.40
N LEU A 136 37.64 -0.27 -44.32
CA LEU A 136 39.04 -0.68 -44.20
C LEU A 136 39.18 -2.03 -44.92
N LYS A 137 39.71 -1.96 -46.15
CA LYS A 137 39.67 -3.08 -47.10
C LYS A 137 40.62 -4.23 -46.72
N PRO A 138 40.37 -5.46 -47.21
CA PRO A 138 41.33 -6.57 -47.12
C PRO A 138 42.74 -6.23 -47.63
N GLU A 139 43.77 -6.52 -46.83
CA GLU A 139 45.18 -6.20 -47.13
C GLU A 139 46.04 -7.42 -47.45
N GLY A 140 45.51 -8.64 -47.26
CA GLY A 140 46.23 -9.89 -47.57
C GLY A 140 46.78 -9.92 -49.01
N VAL A 141 47.96 -10.50 -49.21
CA VAL A 141 48.66 -10.49 -50.53
C VAL A 141 47.75 -10.96 -51.67
N LEU A 142 47.05 -12.09 -51.48
CA LEU A 142 46.09 -12.60 -52.46
C LEU A 142 44.85 -11.70 -52.59
N GLN A 143 44.42 -11.05 -51.52
CA GLN A 143 43.27 -10.14 -51.54
C GLN A 143 43.57 -8.85 -52.30
N ARG A 144 44.81 -8.33 -52.25
CA ARG A 144 45.24 -7.18 -53.05
C ARG A 144 45.16 -7.46 -54.55
N ALA A 145 45.50 -8.67 -54.99
CA ALA A 145 45.37 -9.07 -56.40
C ALA A 145 43.89 -9.13 -56.85
N LEU A 146 42.97 -9.44 -55.95
CA LEU A 146 41.53 -9.50 -56.23
C LEU A 146 40.83 -8.13 -56.16
N GLU A 147 41.49 -7.10 -55.61
CA GLU A 147 40.90 -5.78 -55.36
C GLU A 147 40.25 -5.17 -56.61
N VAL A 148 40.89 -5.28 -57.78
CA VAL A 148 40.38 -4.73 -59.04
C VAL A 148 38.97 -5.27 -59.36
N GLY A 149 38.74 -6.57 -59.14
CA GLY A 149 37.45 -7.20 -59.40
C GLY A 149 36.35 -6.79 -58.42
N TYR A 150 36.71 -6.47 -57.18
CA TYR A 150 35.76 -6.04 -56.14
C TYR A 150 35.57 -4.52 -56.09
N ARG A 151 36.51 -3.73 -56.61
CA ARG A 151 36.42 -2.27 -56.65
C ARG A 151 35.20 -1.80 -57.44
N SER A 152 34.96 -2.38 -58.61
CA SER A 152 33.74 -2.10 -59.40
C SER A 152 32.46 -2.40 -58.62
N PHE A 153 32.44 -3.46 -57.82
CA PHE A 153 31.28 -3.78 -56.96
C PHE A 153 31.07 -2.73 -55.86
N VAL A 154 32.15 -2.28 -55.22
CA VAL A 154 32.08 -1.27 -54.15
C VAL A 154 31.67 0.11 -54.71
N ASP A 155 32.23 0.50 -55.86
CA ASP A 155 31.96 1.79 -56.51
C ASP A 155 30.50 1.90 -57.00
N ASN A 156 29.88 0.78 -57.36
CA ASN A 156 28.48 0.71 -57.82
C ASN A 156 27.47 0.38 -56.71
N PHE A 157 27.88 0.41 -55.44
CA PHE A 157 26.99 0.09 -54.33
C PHE A 157 25.92 1.18 -54.12
N LYS A 158 24.73 0.79 -53.65
CA LYS A 158 23.58 1.70 -53.44
C LYS A 158 23.92 2.90 -52.55
N TYR A 159 24.75 2.68 -51.53
CA TYR A 159 25.15 3.70 -50.56
C TYR A 159 26.56 4.20 -50.83
N LYS A 160 26.87 5.44 -50.45
CA LYS A 160 28.22 5.99 -50.58
C LYS A 160 29.21 5.17 -49.78
N VAL A 161 30.24 4.63 -50.45
CA VAL A 161 31.34 3.91 -49.82
C VAL A 161 32.64 4.68 -49.97
N VAL A 162 33.38 4.84 -48.88
CA VAL A 162 34.72 5.42 -48.86
C VAL A 162 35.70 4.33 -48.43
N VAL A 163 36.52 3.88 -49.38
CA VAL A 163 37.53 2.84 -49.14
C VAL A 163 38.78 3.49 -48.54
N CYS A 164 39.10 3.15 -47.31
CA CYS A 164 40.26 3.65 -46.58
C CYS A 164 41.41 2.63 -46.69
N GLN A 165 42.62 3.13 -46.97
CA GLN A 165 43.83 2.32 -47.07
C GLN A 165 44.36 1.86 -45.72
N ASN A 166 44.07 2.61 -44.65
CA ASN A 166 44.45 2.28 -43.29
C ASN A 166 43.62 3.10 -42.28
N SER A 167 43.77 2.78 -40.99
CA SER A 167 43.07 3.49 -39.92
C SER A 167 43.42 4.97 -39.80
N LEU A 168 44.58 5.42 -40.30
CA LEU A 168 44.95 6.84 -40.27
C LEU A 168 44.12 7.64 -41.27
N GLU A 169 43.87 7.09 -42.47
CA GLU A 169 42.98 7.70 -43.46
C GLU A 169 41.53 7.79 -42.96
N LEU A 170 41.05 6.78 -42.23
CA LEU A 170 39.72 6.81 -41.60
C LEU A 170 39.56 8.03 -40.65
N ARG A 171 40.63 8.43 -39.97
CA ARG A 171 40.63 9.59 -39.05
C ARG A 171 40.46 10.94 -39.74
N ASN A 172 40.69 11.01 -41.06
CA ASN A 172 40.39 12.21 -41.84
C ASN A 172 38.88 12.47 -41.97
N PHE A 173 38.06 11.43 -41.74
CA PHE A 173 36.61 11.49 -41.88
C PHE A 173 35.88 11.38 -40.54
N VAL A 174 36.41 10.58 -39.61
CA VAL A 174 35.80 10.36 -38.29
C VAL A 174 36.84 10.64 -37.20
N ALA A 175 36.53 11.55 -36.29
CA ALA A 175 37.44 11.94 -35.22
C ALA A 175 37.84 10.73 -34.35
N ALA A 176 39.11 10.70 -33.91
CA ALA A 176 39.67 9.54 -33.22
C ALA A 176 38.97 9.24 -31.88
N ASP A 177 38.43 10.25 -31.19
CA ASP A 177 37.62 10.14 -29.98
C ASP A 177 36.24 9.49 -30.21
N ARG A 178 35.84 9.24 -31.48
CA ARG A 178 34.59 8.54 -31.86
C ARG A 178 34.82 7.13 -32.40
N LEU A 179 36.07 6.74 -32.54
CA LEU A 179 36.47 5.44 -33.07
C LEU A 179 36.96 4.55 -31.93
N THR A 180 36.70 3.25 -32.02
CA THR A 180 37.29 2.26 -31.11
C THR A 180 38.74 1.98 -31.47
N MET A 181 39.54 1.55 -30.49
CA MET A 181 40.99 1.38 -30.66
C MET A 181 41.38 0.41 -31.77
N ASP A 182 40.57 -0.62 -32.04
CA ASP A 182 40.79 -1.64 -33.08
C ASP A 182 40.73 -1.06 -34.51
N VAL A 183 39.86 -0.08 -34.76
CA VAL A 183 39.80 0.67 -36.02
C VAL A 183 40.63 1.95 -35.99
N GLY A 184 41.53 2.06 -35.00
CA GLY A 184 42.47 3.15 -34.85
C GLY A 184 41.91 4.39 -34.17
N GLY A 185 40.96 4.28 -33.27
CA GLY A 185 40.51 5.40 -32.44
C GLY A 185 41.10 5.45 -31.03
N LEU A 186 40.44 6.22 -30.17
CA LEU A 186 40.79 6.46 -28.76
C LEU A 186 39.73 5.91 -27.80
N LEU A 187 38.55 5.48 -28.28
CA LEU A 187 37.51 4.91 -27.43
C LEU A 187 37.94 3.53 -26.91
N LYS A 188 38.12 3.46 -25.59
CA LYS A 188 38.27 2.21 -24.85
C LYS A 188 36.91 1.51 -24.76
N TYR A 189 36.66 0.61 -25.72
CA TYR A 189 35.46 -0.21 -25.80
C TYR A 189 35.80 -1.65 -25.43
N ASN A 190 35.12 -2.18 -24.41
CA ASN A 190 35.15 -3.59 -24.06
C ASN A 190 33.79 -4.20 -24.43
N HIS A 191 33.80 -5.08 -25.43
CA HIS A 191 32.57 -5.65 -25.97
C HIS A 191 31.88 -6.59 -24.97
N LEU A 192 32.63 -7.48 -24.31
CA LEU A 192 32.08 -8.44 -23.37
C LEU A 192 31.48 -7.73 -22.14
N GLU A 193 32.17 -6.70 -21.65
CA GLU A 193 31.66 -5.85 -20.58
C GLU A 193 30.36 -5.14 -21.01
N TRP A 194 30.32 -4.58 -22.23
CA TRP A 194 29.11 -3.95 -22.73
C TRP A 194 27.93 -4.94 -22.81
N VAL A 195 28.15 -6.14 -23.35
CA VAL A 195 27.12 -7.21 -23.41
C VAL A 195 26.63 -7.56 -22.00
N GLN A 196 27.55 -7.72 -21.04
CA GLN A 196 27.21 -7.99 -19.65
C GLN A 196 26.33 -6.88 -19.05
N HIS A 197 26.69 -5.61 -19.24
CA HIS A 197 25.86 -4.49 -18.78
C HIS A 197 24.47 -4.48 -19.42
N ARG A 198 24.34 -4.86 -20.70
CA ARG A 198 23.03 -4.98 -21.36
C ARG A 198 22.17 -6.09 -20.74
N MET A 199 22.78 -7.24 -20.45
CA MET A 199 22.12 -8.34 -19.76
C MET A 199 21.63 -7.94 -18.35
N ASP A 200 22.44 -7.18 -17.61
CA ASP A 200 22.07 -6.70 -16.28
C ASP A 200 20.97 -5.64 -16.30
N ILE A 201 20.99 -4.74 -17.28
CA ILE A 201 19.90 -3.77 -17.51
C ILE A 201 18.59 -4.49 -17.82
N GLU A 202 18.62 -5.53 -18.66
CA GLU A 202 17.43 -6.33 -18.92
C GLU A 202 16.92 -7.05 -17.67
N ARG A 203 17.81 -7.66 -16.88
CA ARG A 203 17.42 -8.29 -15.61
C ARG A 203 16.72 -7.30 -14.69
N MET A 204 17.20 -6.05 -14.63
CA MET A 204 16.55 -5.00 -13.86
C MET A 204 15.16 -4.65 -14.40
N LYS A 205 14.98 -4.55 -15.72
CA LYS A 205 13.66 -4.34 -16.35
C LYS A 205 12.68 -5.47 -16.02
N SER A 206 13.12 -6.72 -16.15
CA SER A 206 12.28 -7.87 -15.78
C SER A 206 11.89 -7.86 -14.30
N SER A 207 12.82 -7.47 -13.40
CA SER A 207 12.51 -7.29 -11.98
C SER A 207 11.45 -6.22 -11.73
N ALA A 208 11.54 -5.09 -12.44
CA ALA A 208 10.54 -4.02 -12.36
C ALA A 208 9.18 -4.46 -12.92
N ALA A 209 9.15 -5.28 -13.97
CA ALA A 209 7.93 -5.83 -14.54
C ALA A 209 7.22 -6.78 -13.57
N VAL A 210 7.97 -7.63 -12.85
CA VAL A 210 7.41 -8.51 -11.80
C VAL A 210 6.79 -7.67 -10.67
N ILE A 211 7.48 -6.61 -10.22
CA ILE A 211 6.91 -5.69 -9.21
C ILE A 211 5.61 -5.05 -9.72
N ALA A 212 5.59 -4.60 -10.98
CA ALA A 212 4.40 -4.00 -11.57
C ALA A 212 3.22 -4.99 -11.64
N GLU A 213 3.48 -6.26 -11.93
CA GLU A 213 2.47 -7.33 -11.90
C GLU A 213 1.94 -7.54 -10.47
N SER A 214 2.83 -7.67 -9.48
CA SER A 214 2.43 -7.81 -8.07
C SER A 214 1.62 -6.61 -7.57
N LEU A 215 1.97 -5.38 -7.97
CA LEU A 215 1.20 -4.18 -7.65
C LEU A 215 -0.20 -4.20 -8.28
N SER A 216 -0.31 -4.69 -9.51
CA SER A 216 -1.60 -4.82 -10.19
C SER A 216 -2.49 -5.86 -9.49
N GLU A 217 -1.93 -7.01 -9.13
CA GLU A 217 -2.65 -8.06 -8.40
C GLU A 217 -3.10 -7.58 -7.02
N PHE A 218 -2.20 -6.93 -6.28
CA PHE A 218 -2.50 -6.37 -4.97
C PHE A 218 -3.54 -5.25 -5.06
N GLY A 219 -3.41 -4.33 -6.01
CA GLY A 219 -4.39 -3.27 -6.26
C GLY A 219 -5.77 -3.82 -6.61
N ARG A 220 -5.85 -4.94 -7.35
CA ARG A 220 -7.09 -5.68 -7.61
C ARG A 220 -7.65 -6.28 -6.33
N CYS A 221 -6.82 -6.96 -5.53
CA CYS A 221 -7.21 -7.51 -4.23
C CYS A 221 -7.83 -6.43 -3.31
N LEU A 222 -7.18 -5.26 -3.19
CA LEU A 222 -7.70 -4.18 -2.34
C LEU A 222 -9.03 -3.62 -2.86
N LYS A 223 -9.20 -3.49 -4.19
CA LYS A 223 -10.45 -3.01 -4.79
C LYS A 223 -11.62 -3.98 -4.62
N GLU A 224 -11.35 -5.28 -4.68
CA GLU A 224 -12.35 -6.34 -4.51
C GLU A 224 -12.62 -6.67 -3.04
N THR A 225 -11.84 -6.10 -2.10
CA THR A 225 -12.02 -6.34 -0.66
C THR A 225 -13.31 -5.68 -0.17
N GLU A 226 -14.32 -6.49 0.11
CA GLU A 226 -15.49 -6.08 0.87
C GLU A 226 -15.14 -6.00 2.37
N LEU A 227 -15.56 -4.91 3.03
CA LEU A 227 -15.33 -4.73 4.46
C LEU A 227 -16.18 -5.72 5.28
N PRO A 228 -15.57 -6.60 6.09
CA PRO A 228 -16.32 -7.58 6.87
C PRO A 228 -17.21 -6.96 7.95
N ASN A 229 -18.12 -7.78 8.47
CA ASN A 229 -19.05 -7.40 9.54
C ASN A 229 -18.65 -7.92 10.93
N ASP A 230 -17.50 -8.58 11.05
CA ASP A 230 -16.98 -9.17 12.30
C ASP A 230 -15.49 -8.86 12.52
N VAL A 231 -15.06 -8.95 13.77
CA VAL A 231 -13.71 -8.60 14.21
C VAL A 231 -12.67 -9.55 13.62
N GLU A 232 -12.88 -10.86 13.75
CA GLU A 232 -11.93 -11.91 13.36
C GLU A 232 -11.60 -11.83 11.86
N THR A 233 -12.61 -11.73 11.00
CA THR A 233 -12.40 -11.64 9.55
C THR A 233 -11.71 -10.33 9.18
N THR A 234 -12.05 -9.22 9.84
CA THR A 234 -11.39 -7.92 9.57
C THR A 234 -9.92 -7.95 9.98
N GLU A 235 -9.58 -8.54 11.14
CA GLU A 235 -8.20 -8.72 11.59
C GLU A 235 -7.39 -9.60 10.64
N ARG A 236 -7.98 -10.71 10.18
CA ARG A 236 -7.32 -11.61 9.23
C ARG A 236 -7.03 -10.92 7.89
N ILE A 237 -7.97 -10.14 7.36
CA ILE A 237 -7.75 -9.39 6.12
C ILE A 237 -6.62 -8.37 6.32
N LEU A 238 -6.63 -7.64 7.44
CA LEU A 238 -5.60 -6.66 7.78
C LEU A 238 -4.22 -7.31 7.85
N GLU A 239 -4.10 -8.46 8.50
CA GLU A 239 -2.84 -9.21 8.62
C GLU A 239 -2.32 -9.68 7.25
N VAL A 240 -3.17 -10.34 6.46
CA VAL A 240 -2.79 -10.88 5.14
C VAL A 240 -2.36 -9.75 4.20
N GLN A 241 -3.14 -8.68 4.10
CA GLN A 241 -2.82 -7.57 3.19
C GLN A 241 -1.58 -6.78 3.65
N THR A 242 -1.33 -6.68 4.96
CA THR A 242 -0.10 -6.08 5.49
C THR A 242 1.11 -6.93 5.13
N ALA A 243 1.02 -8.26 5.25
CA ALA A 243 2.09 -9.16 4.87
C ALA A 243 2.39 -9.11 3.36
N GLU A 244 1.36 -9.05 2.52
CA GLU A 244 1.51 -8.87 1.07
C GLU A 244 2.15 -7.53 0.71
N HIS A 245 1.71 -6.43 1.35
CA HIS A 245 2.34 -5.11 1.22
C HIS A 245 3.83 -5.17 1.56
N ASP A 246 4.19 -5.76 2.69
CA ASP A 246 5.58 -5.83 3.16
C ASP A 246 6.46 -6.68 2.24
N ALA A 247 5.90 -7.74 1.64
CA ALA A 247 6.58 -8.54 0.63
C ALA A 247 6.91 -7.71 -0.62
N ILE A 248 5.94 -6.94 -1.15
CA ILE A 248 6.16 -6.06 -2.30
C ILE A 248 7.19 -4.96 -1.97
N LYS A 249 7.16 -4.40 -0.75
CA LYS A 249 8.17 -3.44 -0.29
C LYS A 249 9.58 -4.04 -0.26
N GLU A 250 9.71 -5.30 0.16
CA GLU A 250 11.01 -5.96 0.11
C GLU A 250 11.49 -6.16 -1.34
N ASP A 251 10.60 -6.47 -2.28
CA ASP A 251 10.93 -6.58 -3.70
C ASP A 251 11.43 -5.26 -4.31
N PHE A 252 10.79 -4.13 -3.96
CA PHE A 252 11.30 -2.79 -4.27
C PHE A 252 12.70 -2.59 -3.70
N ARG A 253 12.88 -2.86 -2.40
CA ARG A 253 14.17 -2.69 -1.72
C ARG A 253 15.28 -3.53 -2.35
N ILE A 254 14.99 -4.77 -2.74
CA ILE A 254 15.92 -5.66 -3.44
C ILE A 254 16.26 -5.08 -4.82
N SER A 255 15.26 -4.67 -5.59
CA SER A 255 15.42 -4.16 -6.96
C SER A 255 16.21 -2.85 -7.00
N ILE A 256 15.92 -1.91 -6.10
CA ILE A 256 16.65 -0.65 -5.94
C ILE A 256 18.11 -0.91 -5.55
N ARG A 257 18.37 -1.79 -4.57
CA ARG A 257 19.75 -2.16 -4.18
C ARG A 257 20.53 -2.75 -5.35
N LYS A 258 19.93 -3.66 -6.12
CA LYS A 258 20.54 -4.24 -7.33
C LYS A 258 20.83 -3.17 -8.38
N GLY A 259 19.87 -2.28 -8.65
CA GLY A 259 20.01 -1.18 -9.60
C GLY A 259 21.10 -0.19 -9.21
N LEU A 260 21.20 0.20 -7.93
CA LEU A 260 22.27 1.06 -7.42
C LEU A 260 23.65 0.39 -7.51
N SER A 261 23.73 -0.92 -7.26
CA SER A 261 24.98 -1.67 -7.44
C SER A 261 25.41 -1.70 -8.91
N LEU A 262 24.47 -1.97 -9.82
CA LEU A 262 24.72 -1.96 -11.26
C LEU A 262 25.15 -0.56 -11.72
N LEU A 263 24.50 0.49 -11.24
CA LEU A 263 24.85 1.87 -11.56
C LEU A 263 26.31 2.19 -11.19
N ARG A 264 26.77 1.78 -9.99
CA ARG A 264 28.17 1.92 -9.58
C ARG A 264 29.12 1.16 -10.49
N GLN A 265 28.77 -0.08 -10.85
CA GLN A 265 29.58 -0.92 -11.75
C GLN A 265 29.73 -0.30 -13.15
N VAL A 266 28.62 0.13 -13.76
CA VAL A 266 28.62 0.72 -15.11
C VAL A 266 29.34 2.06 -15.15
N ARG A 267 29.25 2.86 -14.08
CA ARG A 267 29.96 4.14 -13.96
C ARG A 267 31.47 3.96 -13.80
N GLN A 268 31.92 2.91 -13.11
CA GLN A 268 33.32 2.69 -12.71
C GLN A 268 33.95 3.88 -11.96
N LEU A 269 33.12 4.76 -11.38
CA LEU A 269 33.50 5.99 -10.69
C LEU A 269 32.66 6.11 -9.42
N GLU A 270 33.31 6.49 -8.31
CA GLU A 270 32.62 6.68 -7.03
C GLU A 270 31.75 7.95 -7.03
N ALA A 271 32.18 8.99 -7.74
CA ALA A 271 31.42 10.23 -7.95
C ALA A 271 30.61 10.19 -9.26
N LYS A 272 29.56 11.01 -9.35
CA LYS A 272 28.78 11.18 -10.59
C LYS A 272 29.69 11.73 -11.69
N PRO A 273 29.94 10.99 -12.79
CA PRO A 273 30.79 11.48 -13.85
C PRO A 273 30.19 12.68 -14.56
N GLU A 274 31.05 13.58 -15.01
CA GLU A 274 30.69 14.55 -16.06
C GLU A 274 30.41 13.79 -17.37
N HIS A 275 29.55 14.35 -18.22
CA HIS A 275 29.13 13.72 -19.49
C HIS A 275 30.32 13.33 -20.39
N GLU A 276 31.44 14.06 -20.29
CA GLU A 276 32.65 13.86 -21.09
C GLU A 276 33.55 12.70 -20.60
N GLN A 277 33.32 12.22 -19.37
CA GLN A 277 34.17 11.22 -18.72
C GLN A 277 33.77 9.77 -19.06
N LEU A 278 32.60 9.57 -19.68
CA LEU A 278 32.10 8.26 -20.07
C LEU A 278 32.15 8.07 -21.58
N SER A 279 32.41 6.83 -22.04
CA SER A 279 32.15 6.51 -23.45
C SER A 279 30.65 6.65 -23.75
N PRO A 280 30.25 7.02 -24.98
CA PRO A 280 28.84 7.23 -25.32
C PRO A 280 27.94 6.04 -24.93
N THR A 281 28.42 4.82 -25.19
CA THR A 281 27.70 3.59 -24.86
C THR A 281 27.53 3.38 -23.35
N ARG A 282 28.52 3.79 -22.54
CA ARG A 282 28.41 3.76 -21.07
C ARG A 282 27.44 4.82 -20.57
N PHE A 283 27.49 6.03 -21.12
CA PHE A 283 26.55 7.11 -20.78
C PHE A 283 25.09 6.68 -20.97
N HIS A 284 24.76 6.04 -22.10
CA HIS A 284 23.40 5.52 -22.34
C HIS A 284 22.97 4.47 -21.31
N ASN A 285 23.86 3.54 -20.96
CA ASN A 285 23.57 2.53 -19.93
C ASN A 285 23.33 3.18 -18.56
N VAL A 286 24.17 4.16 -18.17
CA VAL A 286 23.99 4.94 -16.92
C VAL A 286 22.63 5.65 -16.92
N ALA A 287 22.30 6.38 -17.97
CA ALA A 287 21.03 7.10 -18.08
C ALA A 287 19.82 6.16 -18.03
N ALA A 288 19.90 4.98 -18.67
CA ALA A 288 18.85 3.98 -18.61
C ALA A 288 18.63 3.45 -17.19
N ILE A 289 19.72 3.14 -16.45
CA ILE A 289 19.64 2.66 -15.07
C ILE A 289 19.10 3.74 -14.15
N GLU A 290 19.56 4.98 -14.26
CA GLU A 290 19.05 6.12 -13.48
C GLU A 290 17.55 6.34 -13.68
N ARG A 291 17.08 6.32 -14.94
CA ARG A 291 15.65 6.45 -15.24
C ARG A 291 14.83 5.34 -14.61
N MET A 292 15.28 4.08 -14.71
CA MET A 292 14.56 2.96 -14.10
C MET A 292 14.54 3.06 -12.57
N LEU A 293 15.63 3.51 -11.93
CA LEU A 293 15.66 3.74 -10.48
C LEU A 293 14.67 4.82 -10.06
N LEU A 294 14.62 5.94 -10.78
CA LEU A 294 13.65 7.01 -10.51
C LEU A 294 12.21 6.52 -10.67
N GLN A 295 11.92 5.78 -11.73
CA GLN A 295 10.58 5.19 -11.94
C GLN A 295 10.18 4.21 -10.84
N LEU A 296 11.11 3.36 -10.37
CA LEU A 296 10.86 2.46 -9.24
C LEU A 296 10.56 3.24 -7.96
N GLU A 297 11.32 4.30 -7.68
CA GLU A 297 11.14 5.13 -6.48
C GLU A 297 9.81 5.89 -6.52
N ASP A 298 9.45 6.47 -7.66
CA ASP A 298 8.16 7.16 -7.84
C ASP A 298 6.99 6.18 -7.71
N THR A 299 7.13 4.96 -8.26
CA THR A 299 6.11 3.91 -8.16
C THR A 299 5.96 3.42 -6.72
N GLU A 300 7.06 3.23 -5.99
CA GLU A 300 7.08 2.88 -4.57
C GLU A 300 6.37 3.95 -3.72
N ARG A 301 6.66 5.24 -3.97
CA ARG A 301 5.98 6.34 -3.26
C ARG A 301 4.48 6.36 -3.52
N SER A 302 4.06 6.11 -4.76
CA SER A 302 2.63 6.00 -5.10
C SER A 302 1.97 4.81 -4.40
N PHE A 303 2.68 3.68 -4.31
CA PHE A 303 2.22 2.49 -3.61
C PHE A 303 2.02 2.74 -2.12
N ASP A 304 3.00 3.37 -1.46
CA ASP A 304 2.92 3.74 -0.04
C ASP A 304 1.71 4.64 0.26
N HIS A 305 1.45 5.62 -0.63
CA HIS A 305 0.30 6.52 -0.47
C HIS A 305 -1.04 5.78 -0.59
N PHE A 306 -1.16 4.90 -1.60
CA PHE A 306 -2.35 4.08 -1.80
C PHE A 306 -2.60 3.15 -0.61
N TRP A 307 -1.54 2.45 -0.16
CA TRP A 307 -1.60 1.56 0.99
C TRP A 307 -1.99 2.28 2.27
N ALA A 308 -1.39 3.43 2.58
CA ALA A 308 -1.70 4.20 3.79
C ALA A 308 -3.20 4.55 3.88
N ARG A 309 -3.81 4.94 2.76
CA ARG A 309 -5.25 5.23 2.70
C ARG A 309 -6.10 3.98 2.90
N HIS A 310 -5.72 2.84 2.30
CA HIS A 310 -6.44 1.57 2.47
C HIS A 310 -6.33 1.04 3.90
N LEU A 311 -5.12 1.03 4.45
CA LEU A 311 -4.81 0.62 5.81
C LEU A 311 -5.60 1.45 6.84
N HIS A 312 -5.69 2.76 6.64
CA HIS A 312 -6.51 3.64 7.48
C HIS A 312 -7.97 3.18 7.48
N LYS A 313 -8.59 3.00 6.31
CA LYS A 313 -9.99 2.55 6.19
C LYS A 313 -10.23 1.20 6.86
N LEU A 314 -9.35 0.23 6.64
CA LEU A 314 -9.50 -1.12 7.20
C LEU A 314 -9.32 -1.11 8.73
N THR A 315 -8.37 -0.31 9.23
CA THR A 315 -8.17 -0.11 10.68
C THR A 315 -9.41 0.51 11.34
N GLN A 316 -10.06 1.47 10.66
CA GLN A 316 -11.29 2.07 11.15
C GLN A 316 -12.46 1.10 11.16
N CYS A 317 -12.59 0.29 10.11
CA CYS A 317 -13.56 -0.80 10.09
C CYS A 317 -13.35 -1.71 11.30
N LEU A 318 -12.11 -2.12 11.56
CA LEU A 318 -11.79 -2.96 12.72
C LEU A 318 -12.16 -2.29 14.05
N GLN A 319 -11.85 -1.01 14.22
CA GLN A 319 -12.22 -0.26 15.43
C GLN A 319 -13.75 -0.22 15.62
N LEU A 320 -14.51 0.03 14.55
CA LEU A 320 -15.96 0.00 14.57
C LEU A 320 -16.49 -1.39 14.94
N ARG A 321 -15.95 -2.47 14.36
CA ARG A 321 -16.39 -3.85 14.69
C ARG A 321 -16.13 -4.21 16.14
N ARG A 322 -14.96 -3.83 16.68
CA ARG A 322 -14.65 -4.03 18.11
C ARG A 322 -15.58 -3.25 19.04
N PHE A 323 -15.94 -2.01 18.64
CA PHE A 323 -16.94 -1.23 19.35
C PHE A 323 -18.32 -1.94 19.31
N GLU A 324 -18.77 -2.36 18.14
CA GLU A 324 -20.07 -3.00 17.94
C GLU A 324 -20.19 -4.35 18.67
N ASP A 325 -19.09 -5.09 18.79
CA ASP A 325 -19.03 -6.33 19.57
C ASP A 325 -19.16 -6.07 21.08
N SER A 326 -18.40 -5.09 21.59
CA SER A 326 -18.49 -4.66 22.99
C SER A 326 -19.88 -4.11 23.34
N PHE A 327 -20.47 -3.36 22.41
CA PHE A 327 -21.82 -2.82 22.54
C PHE A 327 -22.87 -3.94 22.66
N ARG A 328 -22.83 -4.96 21.77
CA ARG A 328 -23.75 -6.12 21.82
C ARG A 328 -23.61 -6.93 23.11
N LYS A 329 -22.36 -7.09 23.59
CA LYS A 329 -22.11 -7.75 24.89
C LYS A 329 -22.78 -6.99 26.03
N LEU A 330 -22.55 -5.67 26.13
CA LEU A 330 -23.19 -4.84 27.16
C LEU A 330 -24.71 -4.83 27.03
N GLN A 331 -25.29 -4.78 25.82
CA GLN A 331 -26.75 -4.92 25.67
C GLN A 331 -27.29 -6.20 26.30
N THR A 332 -26.58 -7.31 26.13
CA THR A 332 -26.93 -8.61 26.73
C THR A 332 -26.82 -8.56 28.26
N ASP A 333 -25.72 -8.00 28.77
CA ASP A 333 -25.46 -7.89 30.21
C ASP A 333 -26.50 -6.99 30.91
N PHE A 334 -26.82 -5.83 30.32
CA PHE A 334 -27.85 -4.91 30.84
C PHE A 334 -29.24 -5.53 30.84
N THR A 335 -29.60 -6.27 29.79
CA THR A 335 -30.87 -6.99 29.72
C THR A 335 -30.96 -8.02 30.86
N ARG A 336 -29.88 -8.76 31.12
CA ARG A 336 -29.78 -9.70 32.25
C ARG A 336 -29.93 -8.99 33.60
N HIS A 337 -29.31 -7.82 33.77
CA HIS A 337 -29.44 -7.04 35.01
C HIS A 337 -30.85 -6.52 35.27
N LEU A 338 -31.50 -6.00 34.23
CA LEU A 338 -32.88 -5.54 34.35
C LEU A 338 -33.82 -6.70 34.69
N LEU A 339 -33.68 -7.85 34.02
CA LEU A 339 -34.45 -9.06 34.33
C LEU A 339 -34.24 -9.53 35.78
N TYR A 340 -32.99 -9.56 36.25
CA TYR A 340 -32.70 -9.89 37.64
C TYR A 340 -33.45 -8.97 38.62
N LEU A 341 -33.45 -7.65 38.38
CA LEU A 341 -34.18 -6.70 39.21
C LEU A 341 -35.70 -6.87 39.15
N GLU A 342 -36.24 -7.40 38.05
CA GLU A 342 -37.65 -7.74 37.95
C GLU A 342 -38.01 -8.99 38.78
N GLU A 343 -37.15 -10.00 38.76
CA GLU A 343 -37.32 -11.24 39.51
C GLU A 343 -37.11 -11.04 41.02
N HIS A 344 -36.27 -10.08 41.41
CA HIS A 344 -35.88 -9.84 42.80
C HIS A 344 -36.55 -8.58 43.40
N ARG A 345 -37.89 -8.55 43.38
CA ARG A 345 -38.71 -7.44 43.93
C ARG A 345 -39.17 -7.63 45.39
N GLU A 346 -38.79 -8.72 46.05
CA GLU A 346 -39.20 -9.04 47.42
C GLU A 346 -38.82 -7.92 48.41
N VAL A 347 -39.70 -7.56 49.35
CA VAL A 347 -39.41 -6.53 50.37
C VAL A 347 -39.17 -7.10 51.78
N GLY A 348 -39.26 -8.43 51.93
CA GLY A 348 -39.12 -9.16 53.20
C GLY A 348 -40.29 -8.99 54.17
N ASP A 349 -40.43 -9.96 55.09
CA ASP A 349 -41.51 -10.04 56.08
C ASP A 349 -41.06 -9.73 57.52
N GLY A 350 -39.79 -9.39 57.72
CA GLY A 350 -39.23 -8.96 59.00
C GLY A 350 -37.81 -8.42 58.86
N VAL A 351 -37.30 -7.79 59.93
CA VAL A 351 -35.99 -7.07 59.94
C VAL A 351 -34.85 -7.92 59.38
N GLN A 352 -34.68 -9.15 59.89
CA GLN A 352 -33.60 -10.05 59.45
C GLN A 352 -33.66 -10.37 57.94
N LYS A 353 -34.86 -10.59 57.41
CA LYS A 353 -35.05 -10.91 55.99
C LYS A 353 -34.76 -9.70 55.11
N VAL A 354 -35.16 -8.49 55.52
CA VAL A 354 -34.84 -7.28 54.75
C VAL A 354 -33.36 -6.95 54.78
N GLU A 355 -32.70 -7.11 55.93
CA GLU A 355 -31.24 -6.92 56.05
C GLU A 355 -30.50 -7.88 55.11
N ALA A 356 -30.87 -9.17 55.09
CA ALA A 356 -30.28 -10.14 54.15
C ALA A 356 -30.55 -9.80 52.68
N LEU A 357 -31.75 -9.31 52.34
CA LEU A 357 -32.08 -8.86 50.99
C LEU A 357 -31.28 -7.60 50.59
N ALA A 358 -31.05 -6.69 51.53
CA ALA A 358 -30.27 -5.47 51.33
C ALA A 358 -28.78 -5.78 51.11
N GLU A 359 -28.20 -6.68 51.90
CA GLU A 359 -26.82 -7.15 51.72
C GLU A 359 -26.64 -7.82 50.36
N LEU A 360 -27.52 -8.76 49.99
CA LEU A 360 -27.47 -9.43 48.69
C LEU A 360 -27.61 -8.46 47.52
N HIS A 361 -28.54 -7.50 47.62
CA HIS A 361 -28.70 -6.46 46.61
C HIS A 361 -27.48 -5.54 46.52
N GLN A 362 -26.85 -5.21 47.65
CA GLN A 362 -25.66 -4.37 47.67
C GLN A 362 -24.49 -5.05 46.95
N GLU A 363 -24.25 -6.33 47.21
CA GLU A 363 -23.22 -7.12 46.50
C GLU A 363 -23.51 -7.18 44.99
N TYR A 364 -24.77 -7.47 44.63
CA TYR A 364 -25.18 -7.51 43.23
C TYR A 364 -25.04 -6.15 42.53
N ALA A 365 -25.46 -5.07 43.19
CA ALA A 365 -25.39 -3.72 42.66
C ALA A 365 -23.94 -3.28 42.44
N ALA A 366 -23.02 -3.67 43.34
CA ALA A 366 -21.60 -3.41 43.14
C ALA A 366 -21.07 -4.08 41.86
N ALA A 367 -21.43 -5.34 41.61
CA ALA A 367 -21.05 -6.05 40.38
C ALA A 367 -21.71 -5.43 39.13
N ALA A 368 -23.01 -5.13 39.17
CA ALA A 368 -23.73 -4.52 38.05
C ALA A 368 -23.22 -3.10 37.70
N MET A 369 -22.68 -2.37 38.68
CA MET A 369 -22.06 -1.07 38.45
C MET A 369 -20.74 -1.15 37.66
N GLU A 370 -20.08 -2.32 37.60
CA GLU A 370 -18.93 -2.52 36.72
C GLU A 370 -19.35 -2.44 35.24
N ASP A 371 -20.48 -3.03 34.87
CA ASP A 371 -21.02 -2.96 33.51
C ASP A 371 -21.53 -1.54 33.16
N VAL A 372 -22.04 -0.79 34.15
CA VAL A 372 -22.34 0.65 33.99
C VAL A 372 -21.07 1.46 33.69
N ALA A 373 -19.99 1.19 34.42
CA ALA A 373 -18.71 1.85 34.18
C ALA A 373 -18.11 1.47 32.82
N ALA A 374 -18.22 0.19 32.42
CA ALA A 374 -17.78 -0.29 31.12
C ALA A 374 -18.56 0.35 29.97
N ALA A 375 -19.88 0.55 30.11
CA ALA A 375 -20.70 1.23 29.12
C ALA A 375 -20.32 2.70 28.94
N ARG A 376 -20.02 3.42 30.03
CA ARG A 376 -19.53 4.80 29.99
C ARG A 376 -18.15 4.90 29.33
N ALA A 377 -17.23 4.00 29.69
CA ALA A 377 -15.92 3.93 29.05
C ALA A 377 -16.01 3.61 27.55
N LEU A 378 -16.94 2.73 27.15
CA LEU A 378 -17.17 2.42 25.74
C LEU A 378 -17.79 3.62 25.00
N GLN A 379 -18.68 4.37 25.64
CA GLN A 379 -19.23 5.62 25.10
C GLN A 379 -18.11 6.63 24.85
N ASP A 380 -17.24 6.89 25.84
CA ASP A 380 -16.10 7.81 25.71
C ASP A 380 -15.20 7.41 24.53
N LYS A 381 -14.92 6.11 24.39
CA LYS A 381 -14.16 5.57 23.25
C LYS A 381 -14.87 5.79 21.92
N GLY A 382 -16.19 5.66 21.89
CA GLY A 382 -17.00 5.98 20.70
C GLY A 382 -16.93 7.47 20.34
N GLU A 383 -16.96 8.36 21.33
CA GLU A 383 -16.81 9.80 21.13
C GLU A 383 -15.40 10.18 20.64
N GLU A 384 -14.36 9.52 21.13
CA GLU A 384 -12.98 9.66 20.63
C GLU A 384 -12.89 9.27 19.14
N LEU A 385 -13.48 8.13 18.75
CA LEU A 385 -13.53 7.67 17.36
C LEU A 385 -14.27 8.66 16.45
N LEU A 386 -15.30 9.35 16.95
CA LEU A 386 -16.01 10.40 16.20
C LEU A 386 -15.18 11.68 16.05
N SER A 387 -14.37 12.02 17.06
CA SER A 387 -13.51 13.21 17.04
C SER A 387 -12.38 13.11 16.01
N ALA A 388 -12.00 11.88 15.65
CA ALA A 388 -11.02 11.56 14.62
C ALA A 388 -11.58 11.75 13.20
N LYS A 389 -12.12 12.94 12.88
CA LYS A 389 -12.43 13.52 11.54
C LYS A 389 -13.11 12.66 10.45
N ASP A 390 -13.56 11.44 10.72
CA ASP A 390 -14.09 10.54 9.69
C ASP A 390 -15.61 10.43 9.71
N THR A 391 -16.22 10.92 8.64
CA THR A 391 -17.68 11.06 8.50
C THR A 391 -18.40 9.74 8.18
N GLU A 392 -17.70 8.73 7.67
CA GLU A 392 -18.34 7.49 7.17
C GLU A 392 -18.89 6.60 8.30
N ILE A 393 -18.20 6.50 9.45
CA ILE A 393 -18.65 5.65 10.58
C ILE A 393 -19.61 6.36 11.54
N ALA A 394 -19.71 7.69 11.45
CA ALA A 394 -20.47 8.52 12.39
C ALA A 394 -21.96 8.15 12.44
N GLY A 395 -22.56 7.83 11.29
CA GLY A 395 -23.97 7.46 11.21
C GLY A 395 -24.34 6.21 12.01
N SER A 396 -23.41 5.24 12.13
CA SER A 396 -23.61 4.01 12.91
C SER A 396 -23.25 4.18 14.39
N LEU A 397 -22.27 5.05 14.68
CA LEU A 397 -21.64 5.15 15.98
C LEU A 397 -22.37 6.10 16.95
N VAL A 398 -22.86 7.25 16.45
CA VAL A 398 -23.59 8.24 17.28
C VAL A 398 -24.81 7.66 17.99
N PRO A 399 -25.71 6.90 17.31
CA PRO A 399 -26.89 6.32 17.97
C PRO A 399 -26.51 5.34 19.08
N LYS A 400 -25.46 4.53 18.85
CA LYS A 400 -24.99 3.52 19.81
C LYS A 400 -24.35 4.17 21.04
N CYS A 401 -23.59 5.26 20.86
CA CYS A 401 -23.05 6.03 21.99
C CYS A 401 -24.17 6.62 22.86
N SER A 402 -25.18 7.21 22.23
CA SER A 402 -26.36 7.72 22.94
C SER A 402 -27.12 6.60 23.66
N GLU A 403 -27.23 5.41 23.05
CA GLU A 403 -27.86 4.25 23.67
C GLU A 403 -27.08 3.73 24.88
N LEU A 404 -25.75 3.65 24.82
CA LEU A 404 -24.90 3.28 25.96
C LEU A 404 -25.15 4.20 27.17
N GLY A 405 -25.18 5.51 26.95
CA GLY A 405 -25.49 6.48 28.01
C GLY A 405 -26.87 6.26 28.62
N ARG A 406 -27.90 6.07 27.78
CA ARG A 406 -29.27 5.78 28.24
C ARG A 406 -29.36 4.48 29.02
N MET A 407 -28.70 3.41 28.56
CA MET A 407 -28.67 2.13 29.25
C MET A 407 -27.98 2.25 30.61
N ALA A 408 -26.81 2.89 30.66
CA ALA A 408 -26.04 3.15 31.87
C ALA A 408 -26.87 3.87 32.93
N ASP A 409 -27.54 4.96 32.55
CA ASP A 409 -28.37 5.75 33.45
C ASP A 409 -29.62 4.98 33.91
N ALA A 410 -30.26 4.22 33.01
CA ALA A 410 -31.42 3.41 33.34
C ALA A 410 -31.11 2.33 34.38
N LEU A 411 -30.01 1.59 34.21
CA LEU A 411 -29.59 0.54 35.13
C LEU A 411 -29.14 1.12 36.48
N ALA A 412 -28.29 2.16 36.47
CA ALA A 412 -27.85 2.82 37.69
C ALA A 412 -29.04 3.34 38.52
N SER A 413 -30.02 3.96 37.85
CA SER A 413 -31.24 4.44 38.48
C SER A 413 -32.12 3.30 39.02
N ALA A 414 -32.20 2.16 38.31
CA ALA A 414 -32.95 0.99 38.78
C ALA A 414 -32.32 0.35 40.02
N LEU A 415 -30.99 0.24 40.06
CA LEU A 415 -30.24 -0.24 41.22
C LEU A 415 -30.42 0.67 42.43
N ASP A 416 -30.36 1.99 42.24
CA ASP A 416 -30.59 2.97 43.31
C ASP A 416 -32.03 2.89 43.85
N ARG A 417 -33.03 2.85 42.96
CA ARG A 417 -34.44 2.66 43.35
C ARG A 417 -34.64 1.41 44.21
N ARG A 418 -34.03 0.29 43.82
CA ARG A 418 -34.14 -0.96 44.58
C ARG A 418 -33.50 -0.83 45.97
N THR A 419 -32.36 -0.17 46.06
CA THR A 419 -31.69 0.16 47.33
C THR A 419 -32.61 1.00 48.24
N GLN A 420 -33.27 2.02 47.68
CA GLN A 420 -34.21 2.86 48.43
C GLN A 420 -35.44 2.07 48.91
N VAL A 421 -36.01 1.19 48.09
CA VAL A 421 -37.14 0.33 48.46
C VAL A 421 -36.79 -0.58 49.63
N LEU A 422 -35.63 -1.24 49.60
CA LEU A 422 -35.19 -2.11 50.68
C LEU A 422 -34.93 -1.33 51.98
N ARG A 423 -34.31 -0.15 51.88
CA ARG A 423 -34.10 0.74 53.04
C ARG A 423 -35.41 1.22 53.66
N LEU A 424 -36.41 1.55 52.85
CA LEU A 424 -37.74 1.91 53.34
C LEU A 424 -38.41 0.73 54.06
N SER A 425 -38.31 -0.48 53.48
CA SER A 425 -38.82 -1.71 54.10
C SER A 425 -38.13 -2.00 55.44
N GLU A 426 -36.81 -1.86 55.50
CA GLU A 426 -36.00 -2.10 56.69
C GLU A 426 -36.42 -1.16 57.83
N ASN A 427 -36.52 0.15 57.53
CA ASN A 427 -36.97 1.14 58.50
C ASN A 427 -38.40 0.85 58.98
N MET A 428 -39.30 0.45 58.09
CA MET A 428 -40.67 0.07 58.46
C MET A 428 -40.68 -1.14 59.41
N HIS A 429 -39.99 -2.22 59.08
CA HIS A 429 -39.93 -3.42 59.92
C HIS A 429 -39.26 -3.16 61.28
N ARG A 430 -38.22 -2.30 61.33
CA ARG A 430 -37.56 -1.90 62.57
C ARG A 430 -38.50 -1.11 63.49
N GLN A 431 -39.24 -0.14 62.94
CA GLN A 431 -40.23 0.62 63.71
C GLN A 431 -41.36 -0.28 64.25
N ILE A 432 -41.85 -1.22 63.44
CA ILE A 432 -42.87 -2.19 63.88
C ILE A 432 -42.34 -3.06 65.03
N ALA A 433 -41.09 -3.53 64.93
CA ALA A 433 -40.46 -4.33 66.00
C ALA A 433 -40.30 -3.52 67.30
N GLU A 434 -39.86 -2.27 67.23
CA GLU A 434 -39.73 -1.38 68.39
C GLU A 434 -41.08 -1.12 69.09
N ILE A 435 -42.14 -0.85 68.32
CA ILE A 435 -43.50 -0.72 68.86
C ILE A 435 -43.95 -2.03 69.51
N GLY A 436 -43.69 -3.17 68.88
CA GLY A 436 -44.00 -4.49 69.46
C GLY A 436 -43.35 -4.71 70.83
N VAL A 437 -42.08 -4.34 70.97
CA VAL A 437 -41.34 -4.42 72.25
C VAL A 437 -41.93 -3.47 73.30
N LEU A 438 -42.21 -2.22 72.93
CA LEU A 438 -42.84 -1.23 73.82
C LEU A 438 -44.23 -1.69 74.31
N TRP A 439 -45.04 -2.29 73.43
CA TRP A 439 -46.34 -2.86 73.81
C TRP A 439 -46.23 -4.11 74.67
N GLY A 440 -45.20 -4.95 74.45
CA GLY A 440 -44.86 -6.06 75.34
C GLY A 440 -44.59 -5.60 76.77
N HIS A 441 -43.90 -4.47 76.93
CA HIS A 441 -43.67 -3.83 78.23
C HIS A 441 -44.91 -3.16 78.85
N ILE A 442 -45.90 -2.74 78.05
CA ILE A 442 -47.16 -2.10 78.50
C ILE A 442 -48.26 -3.15 78.79
N SER A 443 -47.91 -4.43 78.93
CA SER A 443 -48.80 -5.47 79.45
C SER A 443 -49.14 -5.27 80.93
N LEU A 444 -49.89 -4.20 81.24
CA LEU A 444 -50.50 -3.92 82.54
C LEU A 444 -51.71 -4.86 82.77
N PRO A 445 -52.05 -5.18 84.03
CA PRO A 445 -53.04 -6.20 84.37
C PRO A 445 -54.43 -5.89 83.80
N ARG A 446 -55.15 -6.94 83.35
CA ARG A 446 -56.57 -6.93 82.98
C ARG A 446 -57.46 -6.44 84.14
N SER A 447 -57.57 -5.14 84.33
CA SER A 447 -58.67 -4.56 85.09
C SER A 447 -58.76 -3.06 84.83
N ARG A 448 -59.93 -2.62 84.37
CA ARG A 448 -60.32 -1.23 84.01
C ARG A 448 -59.98 -0.80 82.59
N LEU A 449 -60.85 -1.18 81.66
CA LEU A 449 -61.30 -0.30 80.57
C LEU A 449 -62.77 -0.62 80.30
N ILE A 450 -63.65 0.08 81.02
CA ILE A 450 -65.07 0.20 80.72
C ILE A 450 -65.22 1.53 79.98
N ASN A 451 -65.90 1.48 78.83
CA ASN A 451 -66.54 2.58 78.08
C ASN A 451 -65.77 3.88 77.89
N HIS A 452 -65.25 4.09 76.67
CA HIS A 452 -65.82 5.03 75.70
C HIS A 452 -64.93 5.13 74.44
N ASN A 453 -65.58 5.39 73.31
CA ASN A 453 -64.97 5.73 72.03
C ASN A 453 -63.86 6.79 72.18
N GLN A 454 -62.60 6.37 72.19
CA GLN A 454 -61.46 7.21 71.84
C GLN A 454 -60.50 6.39 70.97
N LEU A 455 -60.62 6.59 69.65
CA LEU A 455 -59.57 6.25 68.70
C LEU A 455 -58.33 7.07 69.07
N PHE A 456 -57.29 6.43 69.59
CA PHE A 456 -55.96 7.01 69.64
C PHE A 456 -55.36 6.96 68.22
N LEU A 457 -55.53 8.04 67.48
CA LEU A 457 -54.82 8.30 66.22
C LEU A 457 -53.47 8.93 66.56
N HIS A 458 -52.40 8.13 66.54
CA HIS A 458 -51.05 8.67 66.48
C HIS A 458 -50.71 8.95 65.01
N ASN A 459 -50.50 10.22 64.66
CA ASN A 459 -49.98 10.61 63.35
C ASN A 459 -48.51 10.19 63.26
N LEU A 460 -48.21 9.16 62.47
CA LEU A 460 -46.87 8.87 61.97
C LEU A 460 -46.64 9.68 60.70
N ALA A 461 -45.44 10.27 60.57
CA ALA A 461 -45.08 11.30 59.60
C ALA A 461 -45.03 10.86 58.11
N LEU A 462 -45.72 9.79 57.72
CA LEU A 462 -45.74 9.27 56.34
C LEU A 462 -47.15 8.84 55.85
N GLY A 463 -48.22 9.32 56.49
CA GLY A 463 -49.59 9.12 55.97
C GLY A 463 -50.18 7.71 56.17
N CYS A 464 -49.53 6.84 56.96
CA CYS A 464 -50.11 5.55 57.35
C CYS A 464 -51.19 5.74 58.44
N LYS A 465 -52.37 5.13 58.24
CA LYS A 465 -53.39 4.96 59.28
C LYS A 465 -53.40 3.50 59.75
N ILE A 466 -53.20 3.29 61.05
CA ILE A 466 -53.33 1.99 61.69
C ILE A 466 -54.81 1.79 62.07
N LEU A 467 -55.44 0.72 61.59
CA LEU A 467 -56.83 0.38 61.87
C LEU A 467 -56.88 -0.84 62.79
N LEU A 468 -57.38 -0.66 64.01
CA LEU A 468 -57.61 -1.74 64.95
C LEU A 468 -58.99 -2.36 64.67
N VAL A 469 -59.02 -3.64 64.32
CA VAL A 469 -60.27 -4.39 64.15
C VAL A 469 -60.34 -5.44 65.25
N ASP A 470 -61.31 -5.29 66.16
CA ASP A 470 -61.63 -6.31 67.16
C ASP A 470 -62.60 -7.33 66.55
N LYS A 471 -62.13 -8.56 66.30
CA LYS A 471 -62.97 -9.70 65.95
C LYS A 471 -62.96 -10.71 67.09
N GLY A 472 -63.88 -10.53 68.03
CA GLY A 472 -64.31 -11.59 68.94
C GLY A 472 -63.18 -12.24 69.74
N GLY A 473 -62.32 -11.42 70.36
CA GLY A 473 -61.33 -11.91 71.34
C GLY A 473 -59.93 -12.20 70.79
N ARG A 474 -59.67 -11.99 69.50
CA ARG A 474 -58.32 -11.82 68.94
C ARG A 474 -58.11 -10.37 68.51
N LYS A 475 -57.08 -9.73 69.07
CA LYS A 475 -56.62 -8.42 68.60
C LYS A 475 -55.76 -8.66 67.37
N ASP A 476 -56.34 -8.55 66.18
CA ASP A 476 -55.57 -8.53 64.94
C ASP A 476 -55.26 -7.07 64.60
N VAL A 477 -53.97 -6.75 64.43
CA VAL A 477 -53.53 -5.43 63.97
C VAL A 477 -53.59 -5.43 62.45
N MET A 478 -54.55 -4.69 61.87
CA MET A 478 -54.64 -4.51 60.43
C MET A 478 -53.98 -3.18 60.05
N VAL A 479 -52.74 -3.25 59.58
CA VAL A 479 -52.07 -2.07 59.00
C VAL A 479 -52.58 -1.92 57.57
N VAL A 480 -53.42 -0.91 57.31
CA VAL A 480 -53.86 -0.56 55.95
C VAL A 480 -52.92 0.51 55.40
N LEU A 481 -52.02 0.11 54.51
CA LEU A 481 -51.12 1.01 53.80
C LEU A 481 -51.84 1.64 52.59
N TYR A 482 -51.96 2.97 52.59
CA TYR A 482 -52.17 3.72 51.36
C TYR A 482 -50.79 4.03 50.76
N ILE A 483 -50.34 3.18 49.83
CA ILE A 483 -49.25 3.58 48.93
C ILE A 483 -49.94 4.39 47.82
N THR A 484 -49.74 5.70 47.80
CA THR A 484 -50.22 6.52 46.69
C THR A 484 -49.40 6.17 45.44
N ALA A 485 -50.10 5.91 44.33
CA ALA A 485 -49.54 5.37 43.08
C ALA A 485 -48.58 6.31 42.32
N ASN A 486 -48.03 7.35 42.96
CA ASN A 486 -47.12 8.32 42.33
C ASN A 486 -45.63 8.03 42.58
N THR A 487 -45.28 6.87 43.12
CA THR A 487 -43.89 6.45 43.42
C THR A 487 -43.63 4.97 43.09
N LEU A 488 -44.20 4.45 42.01
CA LEU A 488 -43.88 3.14 41.43
C LEU A 488 -43.31 3.29 40.02
#